data_AF-A0A969NTR4-F1
#
_entry.id   AF-A0A969NTR4-F1
#
_cell.length_a   1.000
_cell.length_b   1.000
_cell.length_c   1.000
_cell.angle_alpha   90.00
_cell.angle_beta   90.00
_cell.angle_gamma   90.00
#
_symmetry.space_group_name_H-M   'P 1'
#
loop_
_entity.id
_entity.type
_entity.pdbx_description
1 polymer ?
#
loop_
_entity_poly.entity_id
_entity_poly.type
_entity_poly.pdbx_seq_one_letter_code
_entity_poly.pdbx_strand_id
1 'polypeptide(L)'
;MSFVGLHIHSDYSLLDGASQIPQLIDRCLELDMPAIALTDHGVMYGAIELIKVCRRKGIKPIIGNEMYVINGDIEVNITEKKKRHRKYHQVVLAKNTQGYKNLVKLTTISHLKGYQGSGIFARPCIN
;
A
#
# COMPACT_ATOMS: atom_id res chain seq x y z
N MET A 1 2.31 25.76 -10.70
CA MET A 1 2.04 24.38 -11.16
C MET A 1 1.79 23.55 -9.90
N SER A 2 0.68 22.80 -9.81
CA SER A 2 0.35 22.01 -8.61
C SER A 2 0.77 20.55 -8.82
N PHE A 3 1.39 19.94 -7.81
CA PHE A 3 1.81 18.54 -7.82
C PHE A 3 1.19 17.78 -6.64
N VAL A 4 0.86 16.52 -6.86
CA VAL A 4 0.34 15.59 -5.85
C VAL A 4 1.07 14.27 -5.98
N GLY A 5 1.73 13.83 -4.93
CA GLY A 5 2.40 12.53 -4.90
C GLY A 5 1.36 11.42 -4.74
N LEU A 6 1.23 10.58 -5.76
CA LEU A 6 0.25 9.49 -5.82
C LEU A 6 0.86 8.09 -5.56
N HIS A 7 2.18 8.02 -5.43
CA HIS A 7 2.93 6.81 -5.10
C HIS A 7 3.98 7.20 -4.06
N ILE A 8 3.69 6.96 -2.78
CA ILE A 8 4.57 7.30 -1.66
C ILE A 8 4.52 6.18 -0.62
N HIS A 9 5.68 5.81 -0.10
CA HIS A 9 5.84 4.84 0.99
C HIS A 9 6.18 5.57 2.28
N SER A 10 5.56 5.14 3.38
CA SER A 10 5.99 5.53 4.73
C SER A 10 6.82 4.43 5.37
N ASP A 11 7.31 4.69 6.57
CA ASP A 11 7.87 3.72 7.52
C ASP A 11 7.03 2.44 7.75
N TYR A 12 5.74 2.43 7.38
CA TYR A 12 4.92 1.21 7.40
C TYR A 12 5.28 0.22 6.29
N SER A 13 6.00 0.65 5.26
CA SER A 13 6.72 -0.22 4.34
C SER A 13 8.02 -0.71 5.01
N LEU A 14 7.89 -1.66 5.95
CA LEU A 14 8.91 -2.02 6.95
C LEU A 14 10.33 -2.35 6.44
N LEU A 15 10.51 -2.63 5.15
CA LEU A 15 11.81 -3.06 4.60
C LEU A 15 12.57 -1.95 3.85
N ASP A 16 11.89 -0.87 3.44
CA ASP A 16 12.46 0.18 2.58
C ASP A 16 11.84 1.58 2.78
N GLY A 17 10.74 1.68 3.52
CA GLY A 17 10.11 2.93 3.88
C GLY A 17 10.86 3.66 5.00
N ALA A 18 11.19 4.93 4.77
CA ALA A 18 11.91 5.77 5.74
C ALA A 18 11.11 7.00 6.19
N SER A 19 10.04 7.36 5.47
CA SER A 19 9.29 8.59 5.70
C SER A 19 8.22 8.38 6.77
N GLN A 20 8.29 9.10 7.87
CA GLN A 20 7.22 9.10 8.88
C GLN A 20 6.05 9.98 8.41
N ILE A 21 4.81 9.50 8.59
CA ILE A 21 3.60 10.16 8.07
C ILE A 21 3.46 11.62 8.54
N PRO A 22 3.68 11.98 9.83
CA PRO A 22 3.55 13.37 10.27
C PRO A 22 4.46 14.35 9.53
N GLN A 23 5.74 14.00 9.39
CA GLN A 23 6.78 14.80 8.74
C GLN A 23 6.56 14.86 7.22
N LEU A 24 6.11 13.75 6.63
CA LEU A 24 5.75 13.71 5.22
C LEU A 24 4.62 14.72 4.90
N ILE A 25 3.62 14.82 5.78
CA ILE A 25 2.52 15.77 5.61
C ILE A 25 2.97 17.21 5.89
N ASP A 26 3.88 17.45 6.85
CA ASP A 26 4.52 18.77 7.02
C ASP A 26 5.22 19.21 5.73
N ARG A 27 5.96 18.30 5.10
CA ARG A 27 6.64 18.59 3.84
C ARG A 27 5.66 18.90 2.70
N CYS A 28 4.50 18.23 2.66
CA CYS A 28 3.46 18.57 1.69
C CYS A 28 2.89 19.97 1.90
N LEU A 29 2.73 20.43 3.14
CA LEU A 29 2.29 21.80 3.41
C LEU A 29 3.32 22.83 2.94
N GLU A 30 4.60 22.61 3.25
CA GLU A 30 5.71 23.49 2.81
C GLU A 30 5.80 23.62 1.28
N LEU A 31 5.34 22.59 0.56
CA LEU A 31 5.36 22.52 -0.90
C LEU A 31 4.03 22.90 -1.54
N ASP A 32 3.08 23.44 -0.77
CA ASP A 32 1.73 23.81 -1.23
C ASP A 32 0.99 22.66 -1.95
N MET A 33 1.22 21.41 -1.51
CA MET A 33 0.58 20.23 -2.09
C MET A 33 -0.83 20.04 -1.49
N PRO A 34 -1.90 20.04 -2.31
CA PRO A 34 -3.28 19.98 -1.79
C PRO A 34 -3.69 18.59 -1.31
N ALA A 35 -2.95 17.54 -1.69
CA ALA A 35 -3.26 16.16 -1.40
C ALA A 35 -2.00 15.31 -1.34
N ILE A 36 -2.11 14.13 -0.73
CA ILE A 36 -1.05 13.13 -0.69
C ILE A 36 -1.65 11.72 -0.67
N ALA A 37 -1.06 10.79 -1.43
CA ALA A 37 -1.38 9.37 -1.32
C ALA A 37 -0.39 8.62 -0.44
N LEU A 38 -0.88 7.58 0.23
CA LEU A 38 -0.04 6.57 0.88
C LEU A 38 -0.30 5.23 0.20
N THR A 39 0.77 4.60 -0.31
CA THR A 39 0.71 3.38 -1.13
C THR A 39 1.78 2.39 -0.67
N ASP A 40 1.81 2.06 0.62
CA ASP A 40 2.80 1.15 1.19
C ASP A 40 2.80 -0.24 0.54
N HIS A 41 3.94 -0.93 0.66
CA HIS A 41 4.18 -2.24 0.06
C HIS A 41 3.26 -3.34 0.60
N GLY A 42 2.20 -3.62 -0.13
CA GLY A 42 1.26 -4.71 0.15
C GLY A 42 0.41 -4.50 1.40
N VAL A 43 0.53 -3.38 2.11
CA VAL A 43 -0.08 -3.15 3.43
C VAL A 43 -0.87 -1.84 3.49
N MET A 44 -1.68 -1.67 4.53
CA MET A 44 -2.49 -0.46 4.77
C MET A 44 -2.39 0.07 6.21
N TYR A 45 -1.28 -0.23 6.91
CA TYR A 45 -1.14 0.06 8.35
C TYR A 45 -1.26 1.56 8.64
N GLY A 46 -0.65 2.40 7.80
CA GLY A 46 -0.67 3.86 7.95
C GLY A 46 -1.95 4.57 7.53
N ALA A 47 -2.95 3.86 6.98
CA ALA A 47 -4.14 4.50 6.40
C ALA A 47 -4.91 5.36 7.41
N ILE A 48 -5.09 4.87 8.65
CA ILE A 48 -5.81 5.59 9.70
C ILE A 48 -5.01 6.79 10.22
N GLU A 49 -3.68 6.64 10.36
CA GLU A 49 -2.81 7.74 10.75
C GLU A 49 -2.81 8.84 9.71
N LEU A 50 -2.65 8.49 8.43
CA LEU A 50 -2.73 9.42 7.30
C LEU A 50 -4.02 10.25 7.36
N ILE A 51 -5.18 9.60 7.50
CA ILE A 51 -6.47 10.29 7.61
C ILE A 51 -6.47 11.28 8.78
N LYS A 52 -6.02 10.84 9.96
CA LYS A 52 -6.02 11.66 11.18
C LYS A 52 -5.11 12.87 11.04
N VAL A 53 -3.89 12.70 10.53
CA VAL A 53 -2.91 13.77 10.40
C VAL A 53 -3.32 14.76 9.29
N CYS A 54 -3.68 14.26 8.10
CA CYS A 54 -4.13 15.09 6.99
C CYS A 54 -5.36 15.92 7.37
N ARG A 55 -6.35 15.33 8.07
CA ARG A 55 -7.54 16.05 8.53
C ARG A 55 -7.22 17.20 9.49
N ARG A 56 -6.24 17.04 10.38
CA ARG A 56 -5.81 18.12 11.29
C ARG A 56 -5.09 19.25 10.56
N LYS A 57 -4.40 18.93 9.46
CA LYS A 57 -3.55 19.85 8.69
C LYS A 57 -4.22 20.42 7.44
N GLY A 58 -5.46 20.03 7.14
CA GLY A 58 -6.21 20.53 5.98
C GLY A 58 -5.77 19.98 4.62
N ILE A 59 -5.00 18.89 4.59
CA ILE A 59 -4.58 18.21 3.35
C ILE A 59 -5.58 17.09 3.03
N LYS A 60 -5.82 16.83 1.74
CA LYS A 60 -6.65 15.69 1.31
C LYS A 60 -5.85 14.37 1.36
N PRO A 61 -6.22 13.39 2.20
CA PRO A 61 -5.60 12.07 2.17
C PRO A 61 -6.15 11.24 1.00
N ILE A 62 -5.28 10.48 0.34
CA ILE A 62 -5.63 9.47 -0.66
C ILE A 62 -5.10 8.12 -0.17
N ILE A 63 -6.00 7.16 0.02
CA ILE A 63 -5.62 5.84 0.52
C ILE A 63 -5.33 4.94 -0.68
N GLY A 64 -4.17 4.31 -0.67
CA GLY A 64 -3.78 3.33 -1.68
C GLY A 64 -3.03 2.15 -1.06
N ASN A 65 -2.46 1.34 -1.95
CA ASN A 65 -1.61 0.19 -1.63
C ASN A 65 -0.77 -0.11 -2.88
N GLU A 66 0.52 -0.36 -2.73
CA GLU A 66 1.33 -0.94 -3.80
C GLU A 66 1.30 -2.46 -3.67
N MET A 67 0.39 -3.10 -4.41
CA MET A 67 0.13 -4.53 -4.32
C MET A 67 1.17 -5.34 -5.07
N TYR A 68 1.51 -6.51 -4.54
CA TYR A 68 2.28 -7.51 -5.26
C TYR A 68 1.36 -8.35 -6.13
N VAL A 69 1.46 -8.24 -7.45
CA VAL A 69 0.64 -8.99 -8.41
C VAL A 69 1.46 -10.13 -9.02
N ILE A 70 0.84 -11.29 -9.19
CA ILE A 70 1.42 -12.45 -9.87
C ILE A 70 0.50 -12.92 -10.99
N ASN A 71 1.07 -13.48 -12.04
CA ASN A 71 0.29 -14.15 -13.08
C ASN A 71 0.18 -15.64 -12.72
N GLY A 72 -0.85 -16.00 -11.94
CA GLY A 72 -1.09 -17.37 -11.49
C GLY A 72 -1.95 -17.46 -10.24
N ASP A 73 -2.16 -18.67 -9.74
CA ASP A 73 -2.94 -18.87 -8.52
C ASP A 73 -2.19 -18.31 -7.30
N ILE A 74 -2.93 -17.59 -6.46
CA ILE A 74 -2.44 -17.06 -5.19
C ILE A 74 -2.53 -18.11 -4.09
N GLU A 75 -3.47 -19.06 -4.20
CA GLU A 75 -3.64 -20.18 -3.27
C GLU A 75 -2.64 -21.27 -3.61
N VAL A 76 -1.47 -21.22 -2.98
CA VAL A 76 -0.45 -22.25 -3.18
C VAL A 76 -0.79 -23.46 -2.31
N ASN A 77 -1.24 -24.55 -2.94
CA ASN A 77 -1.30 -25.85 -2.28
C ASN A 77 0.13 -26.26 -1.86
N ILE A 78 0.34 -26.47 -0.56
CA ILE A 78 1.63 -26.81 0.07
C ILE A 78 2.30 -28.05 -0.58
N THR A 79 1.52 -28.86 -1.28
CA THR A 79 1.90 -30.11 -1.93
C THR A 79 2.48 -29.97 -3.35
N GLU A 80 2.27 -28.85 -4.05
CA GLU A 80 2.82 -28.66 -5.39
C GLU A 80 4.15 -27.91 -5.35
N LYS A 81 5.18 -28.44 -6.02
CA LYS A 81 6.49 -27.78 -6.17
C LYS A 81 6.28 -26.35 -6.68
N LYS A 82 6.52 -25.37 -5.80
CA LYS A 82 6.39 -23.92 -6.02
C LYS A 82 6.84 -23.52 -7.43
N LYS A 83 5.91 -23.37 -8.38
CA LYS A 83 6.17 -22.55 -9.55
C LYS A 83 6.35 -21.13 -9.03
N ARG A 84 7.59 -20.64 -9.09
CA ARG A 84 7.90 -19.26 -8.70
C ARG A 84 7.29 -18.34 -9.75
N HIS A 85 6.14 -17.78 -9.45
CA HIS A 85 5.57 -16.72 -10.27
C HIS A 85 6.41 -15.45 -10.09
N ARG A 86 6.67 -14.75 -11.20
CA ARG A 86 7.26 -13.42 -11.15
C ARG A 86 6.26 -12.48 -10.47
N LYS A 87 6.75 -11.70 -9.51
CA LYS A 87 5.98 -10.70 -8.77
C LYS A 87 6.16 -9.35 -9.46
N TYR A 88 5.07 -8.61 -9.59
CA TYR A 88 5.03 -7.26 -10.13
C TYR A 88 4.45 -6.32 -9.07
N HIS A 89 4.76 -5.04 -9.17
CA HIS A 89 4.15 -4.03 -8.33
C HIS A 89 3.00 -3.37 -9.09
N GLN A 90 1.88 -3.15 -8.41
CA GLN A 90 0.74 -2.43 -8.94
C GLN A 90 0.23 -1.44 -7.91
N VAL A 91 0.35 -0.16 -8.23
CA VAL A 91 -0.24 0.91 -7.41
C VAL A 91 -1.74 0.95 -7.66
N VAL A 92 -2.51 0.93 -6.57
CA VAL A 92 -3.97 1.08 -6.59
C VAL A 92 -4.42 2.13 -5.58
N LEU A 93 -5.38 2.96 -5.97
CA LEU A 93 -5.91 4.07 -5.17
C LEU A 93 -7.42 3.91 -4.96
N ALA A 94 -7.88 4.10 -3.72
CA ALA A 94 -9.29 4.12 -3.39
C ALA A 94 -9.92 5.46 -3.80
N LYS A 95 -10.75 5.44 -4.84
CA LYS A 95 -11.53 6.63 -5.27
C LYS A 95 -12.63 7.02 -4.28
N ASN A 96 -13.20 6.06 -3.57
CA ASN A 96 -14.36 6.24 -2.69
C ASN A 96 -14.39 5.15 -1.59
N THR A 97 -15.41 5.20 -0.73
CA THR A 97 -15.60 4.23 0.36
C THR A 97 -15.69 2.78 -0.12
N GLN A 98 -16.30 2.54 -1.28
CA GLN A 98 -16.33 1.19 -1.86
C GLN A 98 -14.93 0.74 -2.28
N GLY A 99 -14.15 1.64 -2.90
CA GLY A 99 -12.74 1.42 -3.22
C GLY A 99 -11.92 1.09 -1.98
N TYR A 100 -12.10 1.83 -0.89
CA TYR A 100 -11.42 1.55 0.39
C TYR A 100 -11.78 0.16 0.94
N LYS A 101 -13.06 -0.20 0.95
CA LYS A 101 -13.52 -1.55 1.37
C LYS A 101 -12.92 -2.65 0.48
N ASN A 102 -12.79 -2.40 -0.82
CA ASN A 102 -12.15 -3.33 -1.75
C ASN A 102 -10.65 -3.46 -1.45
N LEU A 103 -9.93 -2.35 -1.19
CA LEU A 103 -8.51 -2.41 -0.81
C LEU A 103 -8.30 -3.21 0.48
N VAL A 104 -9.15 -2.99 1.50
CA VAL A 104 -9.12 -3.78 2.74
C VAL A 104 -9.31 -5.25 2.43
N LYS A 105 -10.32 -5.62 1.63
CA LYS A 105 -10.58 -7.01 1.24
C LYS A 105 -9.41 -7.64 0.48
N LEU A 106 -8.86 -6.95 -0.52
CA LEU A 106 -7.72 -7.43 -1.32
C LEU A 106 -6.47 -7.60 -0.45
N THR A 107 -6.19 -6.63 0.42
CA THR A 107 -5.06 -6.71 1.36
C THR A 107 -5.21 -7.92 2.29
N THR A 108 -6.41 -8.16 2.82
CA THR A 108 -6.70 -9.35 3.64
C THR A 108 -6.50 -10.65 2.87
N ILE A 109 -7.01 -10.75 1.64
CA ILE A 109 -6.83 -11.94 0.79
C ILE A 109 -5.34 -12.20 0.53
N SER A 110 -4.59 -11.16 0.17
CA SER A 110 -3.16 -11.28 -0.14
C SER A 110 -2.33 -11.79 1.04
N HIS A 111 -2.70 -11.43 2.28
CA HIS A 111 -2.02 -11.88 3.49
C HIS A 111 -2.46 -13.28 3.95
N LEU A 112 -3.76 -13.59 3.88
CA LEU A 112 -4.29 -14.87 4.37
C LEU A 112 -4.07 -16.02 3.39
N LYS A 113 -4.08 -15.73 2.10
CA LYS A 113 -4.07 -16.75 1.04
C LYS A 113 -2.87 -16.63 0.11
N GLY A 114 -2.52 -15.40 -0.26
CA GLY A 114 -1.50 -15.11 -1.28
C GLY A 114 -0.06 -14.96 -0.77
N TYR A 115 0.25 -15.36 0.46
CA TYR A 115 1.57 -15.12 1.03
C TYR A 115 2.64 -16.03 0.41
N GLN A 116 3.51 -15.45 -0.43
CA GLN A 116 4.52 -16.20 -1.17
C GLN A 116 5.95 -15.83 -0.79
N GLY A 117 6.74 -16.86 -0.47
CA GLY A 117 8.17 -16.73 -0.16
C GLY A 117 8.50 -17.46 1.14
N SER A 118 9.54 -16.99 1.82
CA SER A 118 9.98 -17.49 3.13
C SER A 118 10.70 -16.38 3.89
N GLY A 119 10.50 -16.30 5.21
CA GLY A 119 11.11 -15.29 6.06
C GLY A 119 10.68 -13.85 5.71
N ILE A 120 11.56 -12.89 5.98
CA ILE A 120 11.29 -11.45 5.81
C ILE A 120 11.07 -11.01 4.35
N PHE A 121 11.46 -11.85 3.38
CA PHE A 121 11.29 -11.57 1.94
C PHE A 121 10.00 -12.15 1.36
N ALA A 122 9.17 -12.78 2.19
CA ALA A 122 7.84 -13.18 1.76
C ALA A 122 6.98 -11.95 1.44
N ARG A 123 6.09 -12.10 0.46
CA ARG A 123 5.23 -11.01 -0.02
C ARG A 123 3.77 -11.46 -0.09
N PRO A 124 2.82 -10.65 0.40
CA PRO A 124 1.39 -10.91 0.24
C PRO A 124 0.99 -10.59 -1.21
N CYS A 125 0.69 -11.63 -2.01
CA CYS A 125 0.43 -11.49 -3.44
C CYS A 125 -1.06 -11.55 -3.79
N ILE A 126 -1.44 -10.94 -4.90
CA ILE A 126 -2.76 -11.04 -5.52
C ILE A 126 -2.62 -11.41 -7.02
N ASN A 127 -3.73 -11.80 -7.67
CA ASN A 127 -3.84 -12.07 -9.10
C ASN A 127 -5.00 -11.25 -9.67
#